data_AF-A0A656K0B7-F1
#
_entry.id   AF-A0A656K0B7-F1
#
_cell.length_a   1.000
_cell.length_b   1.000
_cell.length_c   1.000
_cell.angle_alpha   90.00
_cell.angle_beta   90.00
_cell.angle_gamma   90.00
#
_symmetry.space_group_name_H-M   'P 1'
#
loop_
_entity.id
_entity.type
_entity.pdbx_description
1 polymer ?
#
loop_
_entity_poly.entity_id
_entity_poly.type
_entity_poly.pdbx_seq_one_letter_code
_entity_poly.pdbx_strand_id
1 'polypeptide(L)' 'MLLSVYQNRRWDSDFLTVRKLIDSDALGEISRFESSIERYSPRSVGKASGGGMLRDLGSHLVDQALVLFGPVERV' A
#
# COMPACT_ATOMS: atom_id res chain seq x y z
N MET A 1 -10.38 -0.71 26.44
CA MET A 1 -10.97 -0.46 25.11
C MET A 1 -9.84 -0.47 24.08
N LEU A 2 -10.00 -1.15 22.93
CA LEU A 2 -8.99 -1.22 21.87
C LEU A 2 -9.51 -0.46 20.64
N LEU A 3 -8.68 0.40 20.06
CA LEU A 3 -8.97 1.14 18.82
C LEU A 3 -8.00 0.68 17.73
N SER A 4 -8.52 0.40 16.54
CA SER A 4 -7.73 -0.01 15.38
C SER A 4 -8.36 0.49 14.07
N VAL A 5 -7.57 0.53 13.00
CA VAL A 5 -7.98 0.87 11.63
C VAL A 5 -8.06 -0.41 10.79
N TYR A 6 -9.05 -0.51 9.91
CA TYR A 6 -9.25 -1.68 9.07
C TYR A 6 -8.32 -1.68 7.84
N GLN A 7 -7.06 -2.02 8.05
CA GLN A 7 -6.06 -2.20 6.98
C GLN A 7 -6.01 -3.65 6.50
N ASN A 8 -7.12 -4.13 5.92
CA ASN A 8 -7.27 -5.52 5.51
C ASN A 8 -6.35 -5.93 4.34
N ARG A 9 -5.85 -4.97 3.55
CA ARG A 9 -4.91 -5.23 2.44
C ARG A 9 -3.51 -5.68 2.89
N ARG A 10 -3.24 -5.67 4.20
CA ARG A 10 -2.08 -6.38 4.77
C ARG A 10 -2.17 -7.90 4.63
N TRP A 11 -3.35 -8.41 4.26
CA TRP A 11 -3.60 -9.83 3.99
C TRP A 11 -3.87 -10.11 2.50
N ASP A 12 -3.63 -9.15 1.61
CA ASP A 12 -3.66 -9.43 0.17
C ASP A 12 -2.53 -10.41 -0.18
N SER A 13 -2.80 -11.39 -1.05
CA SER A 13 -1.89 -12.51 -1.31
C SER A 13 -0.57 -12.09 -1.95
N ASP A 14 -0.61 -11.07 -2.81
CA ASP A 14 0.57 -10.46 -3.43
C ASP A 14 1.46 -9.79 -2.37
N PHE A 15 0.86 -9.02 -1.47
CA PHE A 15 1.56 -8.36 -0.38
C PHE A 15 2.20 -9.37 0.57
N LEU A 16 1.48 -10.43 0.96
CA LEU A 16 2.03 -11.50 1.78
C LEU A 16 3.20 -12.22 1.10
N THR A 17 3.14 -12.38 -0.23
CA THR A 17 4.23 -12.97 -1.01
C THR A 17 5.46 -12.06 -1.02
N VAL A 18 5.28 -10.77 -1.30
CA VAL A 18 6.36 -9.78 -1.25
C VAL A 18 6.96 -9.73 0.15
N ARG A 19 6.14 -9.64 1.20
CA ARG A 19 6.60 -9.63 2.59
C ARG A 19 7.45 -10.85 2.91
N LYS A 20 7.01 -12.04 2.50
CA LYS A 20 7.78 -13.29 2.69
C LYS A 20 9.14 -13.24 2.00
N LEU A 21 9.22 -12.74 0.77
CA LEU A 21 10.48 -12.63 0.02
C LEU A 21 11.47 -11.65 0.66
N ILE A 22 10.95 -10.53 1.19
CA ILE A 22 11.74 -9.54 1.92
C ILE A 22 12.22 -10.12 3.26
N ASP A 23 11.32 -10.72 4.04
CA ASP A 23 11.65 -11.32 5.34
C ASP A 23 12.64 -12.49 5.22
N SER A 24 12.66 -13.18 4.08
CA SER A 24 13.61 -14.26 3.80
C SER A 24 14.93 -13.80 3.17
N ASP A 25 15.14 -12.48 3.02
CA ASP A 25 16.32 -11.89 2.34
C ASP A 25 16.55 -12.44 0.92
N ALA A 26 15.48 -12.84 0.22
CA ALA A 26 15.60 -13.48 -1.09
C ALA A 26 15.99 -12.49 -2.21
N LEU A 27 15.89 -11.20 -1.94
CA LEU A 27 16.12 -10.10 -2.90
C LEU A 27 17.39 -9.30 -2.57
N GLY A 28 18.04 -9.56 -1.43
CA GLY A 28 19.13 -8.73 -0.90
C GLY A 28 18.66 -7.31 -0.56
N GLU A 29 19.55 -6.34 -0.75
CA GLU A 29 19.26 -4.93 -0.47
C GLU A 29 18.24 -4.35 -1.46
N ILE A 30 17.12 -3.87 -0.93
CA ILE A 30 16.03 -3.27 -1.70
C ILE A 30 16.29 -1.78 -1.86
N SER A 31 16.68 -1.35 -3.06
CA SER A 31 16.90 0.06 -3.38
C SER A 31 15.63 0.79 -3.87
N ARG A 32 14.61 0.04 -4.32
CA ARG A 32 13.37 0.59 -4.88
C ARG A 32 12.20 -0.38 -4.73
N PHE A 33 11.05 0.17 -4.35
CA PHE A 33 9.77 -0.54 -4.28
C PHE A 33 8.72 0.24 -5.07
N GLU A 34 8.00 -0.44 -5.95
CA GLU A 34 6.88 0.12 -6.72
C GLU A 34 5.64 -0.74 -6.51
N SER A 35 4.51 -0.10 -6.23
CA SER A 35 3.22 -0.77 -6.09
C SER A 35 2.14 0.12 -6.67
N SER A 36 1.40 -0.41 -7.64
CA SER A 36 0.36 0.32 -8.36
C SER A 36 -0.96 -0.45 -8.34
N ILE A 37 -2.04 0.30 -8.12
CA ILE A 37 -3.40 -0.18 -8.33
C ILE A 37 -3.98 0.67 -9.44
N GLU A 38 -4.09 0.07 -10.61
CA GLU A 38 -4.54 0.75 -11.81
C GLU A 38 -5.98 0.37 -12.14
N ARG A 39 -6.76 1.36 -12.53
CA ARG A 39 -8.12 1.17 -13.01
C ARG A 39 -8.33 1.98 -14.28
N TYR A 40 -8.52 1.30 -15.39
CA TYR A 40 -8.97 1.95 -16.61
C TYR A 40 -10.45 2.31 -16.50
N SER A 41 -10.75 3.61 -16.32
CA SER A 41 -12.12 4.10 -16.26
C SER A 41 -12.26 5.50 -16.87
N PRO A 42 -12.38 5.58 -18.21
CA PRO A 42 -12.32 6.86 -18.94
C PRO A 42 -13.46 7.83 -18.62
N ARG A 43 -14.55 7.39 -17.96
CA ARG A 43 -15.71 8.22 -17.59
C ARG A 43 -15.83 8.48 -16.08
N SER A 44 -14.86 8.05 -15.28
CA SER A 44 -14.92 8.18 -13.82
C SER A 44 -14.54 9.59 -13.38
N VAL A 45 -15.51 10.35 -12.86
CA VAL A 45 -15.23 11.57 -12.09
C VAL A 45 -15.01 11.18 -10.63
N GLY A 46 -13.80 11.41 -10.12
CA GLY A 46 -13.50 11.25 -8.70
C GLY A 46 -14.44 12.09 -7.83
N LYS A 47 -14.68 11.68 -6.58
CA LYS A 47 -15.53 12.45 -5.67
C LYS A 47 -14.85 13.79 -5.34
N ALA A 48 -15.59 14.89 -5.45
CA ALA A 48 -15.08 16.26 -5.27
C ALA A 48 -14.63 16.59 -3.83
N SER A 49 -15.06 15.81 -2.83
CA SER A 49 -14.68 16.01 -1.44
C SER A 49 -14.75 14.69 -0.66
N GLY A 50 -13.85 14.54 0.32
CA GLY A 50 -13.83 13.42 1.27
C GLY A 50 -13.34 12.06 0.73
N GLY A 51 -13.05 11.93 -0.56
CA GLY A 51 -12.58 10.69 -1.20
C GLY A 51 -11.59 10.95 -2.34
N GLY A 52 -11.47 10.00 -3.26
CA GLY A 52 -10.57 10.07 -4.41
C GLY A 52 -9.47 9.01 -4.32
N MET A 53 -8.93 8.62 -5.48
CA MET A 53 -8.03 7.45 -5.61
C MET A 53 -6.89 7.42 -4.59
N LEU A 54 -6.29 8.57 -4.27
CA LEU A 54 -5.23 8.64 -3.26
C LEU A 54 -5.72 8.27 -1.85
N ARG A 55 -6.91 8.74 -1.44
CA ARG A 55 -7.47 8.42 -0.12
C ARG A 55 -8.10 7.03 -0.09
N ASP A 56 -8.73 6.63 -1.20
CA ASP A 56 -9.49 5.39 -1.30
C ASP A 56 -8.59 4.16 -1.52
N LEU A 57 -7.50 4.30 -2.29
CA LEU A 57 -6.57 3.20 -2.62
C LEU A 57 -5.12 3.51 -2.21
N GLY A 58 -4.68 4.76 -2.40
CA GLY A 58 -3.32 5.15 -2.05
C GLY A 58 -3.01 5.00 -0.56
N SER A 59 -4.01 5.15 0.33
CA SER A 59 -3.86 4.92 1.77
C SER A 59 -3.42 3.49 2.11
N HIS A 60 -3.86 2.51 1.34
CA HIS A 60 -3.44 1.12 1.51
C HIS A 60 -2.02 0.88 0.98
N LEU A 61 -1.67 1.48 -0.16
CA LEU A 61 -0.31 1.37 -0.72
C LEU A 61 0.73 2.01 0.21
N VAL A 62 0.40 3.17 0.79
CA VAL A 62 1.24 3.84 1.80
C VAL A 62 1.34 2.98 3.07
N ASP A 63 0.23 2.41 3.55
CA ASP A 63 0.25 1.51 4.72
C ASP A 63 1.15 0.30 4.49
N GLN A 64 1.06 -0.34 3.32
CA GLN A 64 1.91 -1.47 2.95
C GLN A 64 3.39 -1.08 2.90
N ALA A 65 3.74 0.08 2.31
CA ALA A 65 5.11 0.57 2.29
C ALA A 65 5.65 0.81 3.71
N LEU A 66 4.84 1.40 4.61
CA LEU A 66 5.21 1.60 6.01
C LEU A 66 5.40 0.27 6.76
N VAL A 67 4.58 -0.75 6.46
CA VAL A 67 4.75 -2.09 7.06
C VAL A 67 6.04 -2.74 6.59
N LEU A 68 6.40 -2.61 5.31
CA LEU A 68 7.61 -3.21 4.74
C LEU A 68 8.89 -2.51 5.19
N PHE A 69 8.92 -1.18 5.17
CA PHE A 69 10.15 -0.39 5.27
C PHE A 69 10.23 0.51 6.50
N GLY A 70 9.15 0.61 7.29
CA GLY A 70 9.10 1.48 8.47
C GLY A 70 8.75 2.94 8.13
N PRO A 71 9.01 3.88 9.05
CA PRO A 71 8.63 5.29 8.91
C PRO A 71 9.26 5.99 7.70
N VAL A 72 8.50 6.89 7.08
CA VAL A 72 8.99 7.73 5.96
C VAL A 72 9.78 8.92 6.48
N GLU A 73 10.96 9.17 5.91
CA GLU A 73 11.75 10.37 6.18
C GLU A 73 11.28 11.59 5.38
N ARG A 74 10.87 11.41 4.12
CA ARG A 74 10.40 12.47 3.22
C ARG A 74 9.40 11.97 2.18
N VAL A 75 8.42 12.81 1.84
CA VAL A 75 7.50 12.66 0.69
C VAL A 75 7.74 13.81 -0.29
#